data_AF-A0A7W5BSW9-F1
#
_entry.id   AF-A0A7W5BSW9-F1
#
_cell.length_a   1.000
_cell.length_b   1.000
_cell.length_c   1.000
_cell.angle_alpha   90.00
_cell.angle_beta   90.00
_cell.angle_gamma   90.00
#
_symmetry.space_group_name_H-M   'P 1'
#
loop_
_entity.id
_entity.type
_entity.pdbx_description
1 polymer ?
#
loop_
_entity_poly.entity_id
_entity_poly.type
_entity_poly.pdbx_seq_one_letter_code
_entity_poly.pdbx_strand_id
1 'polypeptide(L)'
;MAYELYYWDGIQGRGEFVRLALEEAGADYIDVTRQPTRGTGAMFAVMESESEPHIPFAPPFLKDGDLIIPHVANILFYLGPKLGLAPEDEGLRHAVNGLQLTITDFVAEVHDTHHPIDTSLYYEDQKPEAKARSAAFIRERIPKFLGYFERVLRQNPKGRNHIVGDALTYAISRSFR
;
A
#
# COMPACT_ATOMS: atom_id res chain seq x y z
N MET A 1 22.60 -1.65 -4.55
CA MET A 1 21.85 -1.78 -5.82
C MET A 1 20.50 -1.10 -5.62
N ALA A 2 19.89 -0.56 -6.66
CA ALA A 2 18.56 0.07 -6.56
C ALA A 2 17.50 -0.98 -6.14
N TYR A 3 16.46 -0.54 -5.44
CA TYR A 3 15.31 -1.40 -5.16
C TYR A 3 14.58 -1.77 -6.45
N GLU A 4 14.00 -2.95 -6.53
CA GLU A 4 13.16 -3.33 -7.67
C GLU A 4 11.69 -3.47 -7.22
N LEU A 5 10.81 -2.62 -7.73
CA LEU A 5 9.37 -2.69 -7.49
C LEU A 5 8.69 -3.43 -8.62
N TYR A 6 7.89 -4.43 -8.28
CA TYR A 6 7.08 -5.21 -9.20
C TYR A 6 5.60 -4.93 -8.94
N TYR A 7 4.93 -4.22 -9.86
CA TYR A 7 3.49 -3.97 -9.81
C TYR A 7 2.88 -3.87 -11.22
N TRP A 8 1.56 -3.91 -11.38
CA TRP A 8 0.94 -3.76 -12.71
C TRP A 8 1.34 -2.46 -13.41
N ASP A 9 1.62 -2.57 -14.72
CA ASP A 9 1.76 -1.40 -15.59
C ASP A 9 0.38 -0.85 -15.97
N GLY A 10 0.32 0.44 -16.33
CA GLY A 10 -0.91 1.12 -16.75
C GLY A 10 -1.84 1.55 -15.62
N ILE A 11 -1.59 1.14 -14.37
CA ILE A 11 -2.35 1.57 -13.19
C ILE A 11 -1.43 1.96 -12.02
N GLN A 12 -1.90 2.89 -11.19
CA GLN A 12 -1.26 3.25 -9.92
C GLN A 12 -1.44 2.12 -8.91
N GLY A 13 -2.71 1.85 -8.60
CA GLY A 13 -3.18 0.76 -7.74
C GLY A 13 -2.44 0.65 -6.40
N ARG A 14 -2.27 -0.58 -5.91
CA ARG A 14 -1.57 -0.86 -4.65
C ARG A 14 -0.07 -0.51 -4.70
N GLY A 15 0.55 -0.52 -5.88
CA GLY A 15 1.97 -0.18 -6.04
C GLY A 15 2.27 1.28 -5.71
N GLU A 16 1.29 2.16 -5.84
CA GLU A 16 1.48 3.61 -5.65
C GLU A 16 1.91 3.98 -4.23
N PHE A 17 1.43 3.25 -3.22
CA PHE A 17 1.87 3.45 -1.83
C PHE A 17 3.38 3.29 -1.67
N VAL A 18 3.96 2.31 -2.36
CA VAL A 18 5.41 2.05 -2.32
C VAL A 18 6.16 3.08 -3.15
N ARG A 19 5.65 3.44 -4.33
CA ARG A 19 6.24 4.51 -5.16
C ARG A 19 6.32 5.82 -4.39
N LEU A 20 5.22 6.28 -3.79
CA LEU A 20 5.21 7.53 -3.03
C LEU A 20 6.23 7.56 -1.90
N ALA A 21 6.44 6.45 -1.18
CA ALA A 21 7.46 6.38 -0.15
C ALA A 21 8.89 6.44 -0.72
N LEU A 22 9.15 5.77 -1.85
CA LEU A 22 10.44 5.81 -2.52
C LEU A 22 10.74 7.21 -3.09
N GLU A 23 9.75 7.84 -3.73
CA GLU A 23 9.86 9.20 -4.29
C GLU A 23 10.02 10.26 -3.20
N GLU A 24 9.25 10.20 -2.10
CA GLU A 24 9.39 11.13 -0.96
C GLU A 24 10.79 11.06 -0.35
N ALA A 25 11.41 9.88 -0.33
CA ALA A 25 12.75 9.68 0.19
C ALA A 25 13.86 9.95 -0.84
N GLY A 26 13.52 10.23 -2.10
CA GLY A 26 14.49 10.34 -3.20
C GLY A 26 15.31 9.06 -3.41
N ALA A 27 14.73 7.89 -3.13
CA ALA A 27 15.42 6.61 -3.19
C ALA A 27 15.51 6.08 -4.63
N ASP A 28 16.69 5.57 -5.01
CA ASP A 28 16.86 4.91 -6.30
C ASP A 28 16.08 3.59 -6.34
N TYR A 29 15.17 3.46 -7.32
CA TYR A 29 14.45 2.22 -7.59
C TYR A 29 14.17 2.03 -9.08
N ILE A 30 13.88 0.77 -9.42
CA ILE A 30 13.45 0.34 -10.74
C ILE A 30 11.98 -0.09 -10.64
N ASP A 31 11.09 0.58 -11.37
CA ASP A 31 9.73 0.10 -11.59
C ASP A 31 9.73 -0.93 -12.72
N VAL A 32 9.91 -2.20 -12.36
CA VAL A 32 10.33 -3.27 -13.27
C VAL A 32 9.36 -3.46 -14.43
N THR A 33 8.06 -3.43 -14.15
CA THR A 33 7.03 -3.69 -15.15
C THR A 33 6.82 -2.52 -16.11
N ARG A 34 7.25 -1.31 -15.71
CA ARG A 34 7.25 -0.12 -16.58
C ARG A 34 8.50 -0.03 -17.45
N GLN A 35 9.49 -0.91 -17.24
CA GLN A 35 10.67 -0.95 -18.10
C GLN A 35 10.37 -1.65 -19.44
N PRO A 36 10.77 -1.07 -20.58
CA PRO A 36 10.54 -1.66 -21.91
C PRO A 36 11.13 -3.07 -22.07
N THR A 37 12.22 -3.38 -21.38
CA THR A 37 12.98 -4.64 -21.54
C THR A 37 12.53 -5.77 -20.61
N ARG A 38 11.82 -5.47 -19.52
CA ARG A 38 11.41 -6.47 -18.52
C ARG A 38 9.89 -6.69 -18.52
N GLY A 39 9.13 -5.61 -18.38
CA GLY A 39 7.67 -5.67 -18.45
C GLY A 39 7.01 -6.59 -17.42
N THR A 40 5.72 -6.89 -17.64
CA THR A 40 4.93 -7.78 -16.77
C THR A 40 5.46 -9.21 -16.74
N GLY A 41 6.12 -9.67 -17.80
CA GLY A 41 6.70 -11.03 -17.86
C GLY A 41 7.76 -11.28 -16.78
N ALA A 42 8.58 -10.27 -16.46
CA ALA A 42 9.57 -10.38 -15.38
C ALA A 42 8.93 -10.53 -14.00
N MET A 43 7.73 -9.98 -13.80
CA MET A 43 6.97 -10.13 -12.56
C MET A 43 6.41 -11.54 -12.43
N PHE A 44 5.79 -12.08 -13.48
CA PHE A 44 5.29 -13.45 -13.49
C PHE A 44 6.41 -14.47 -13.31
N ALA A 45 7.58 -14.25 -13.92
CA ALA A 45 8.73 -15.14 -13.74
C ALA A 45 9.17 -15.30 -12.27
N VAL A 46 8.99 -14.27 -11.43
CA VAL A 46 9.26 -14.36 -9.99
C VAL A 46 8.11 -15.06 -9.26
N MET A 47 6.86 -14.69 -9.58
CA MET A 47 5.66 -15.24 -8.92
C MET A 47 5.44 -16.72 -9.22
N GLU A 48 5.84 -17.18 -10.40
CA GLU A 48 5.64 -18.55 -10.90
C GLU A 48 6.91 -19.40 -10.79
N SER A 49 7.94 -18.91 -10.07
CA SER A 49 9.18 -19.65 -9.89
C SER A 49 8.94 -20.96 -9.13
N GLU A 50 9.42 -22.06 -9.69
CA GLU A 50 9.35 -23.39 -9.06
C GLU A 50 10.52 -23.68 -8.11
N SER A 51 11.57 -22.85 -8.13
CA SER A 51 12.79 -23.07 -7.35
C SER A 51 12.94 -22.11 -6.17
N GLU A 52 12.25 -20.97 -6.18
CA GLU A 52 12.37 -19.98 -5.10
C GLU A 52 11.47 -20.35 -3.91
N PRO A 53 12.00 -20.38 -2.67
CA PRO A 53 11.22 -20.80 -1.49
C PRO A 53 10.22 -19.75 -1.00
N HIS A 54 10.37 -18.48 -1.41
CA HIS A 54 9.63 -17.34 -0.88
C HIS A 54 9.04 -16.48 -2.00
N ILE A 55 8.22 -17.10 -2.86
CA ILE A 55 7.52 -16.39 -3.94
C ILE A 55 6.39 -15.50 -3.39
N PRO A 56 6.16 -14.32 -4.00
CA PRO A 56 5.07 -13.44 -3.61
C PRO A 56 3.73 -13.96 -4.15
N PHE A 57 2.68 -13.93 -3.33
CA PHE A 57 1.33 -14.35 -3.74
C PHE A 57 0.75 -13.47 -4.87
N ALA A 58 0.96 -12.16 -4.77
CA ALA A 58 0.46 -11.17 -5.72
C ALA A 58 1.30 -9.89 -5.66
N PRO A 59 1.28 -9.05 -6.70
CA PRO A 59 1.87 -7.73 -6.63
C PRO A 59 1.04 -6.76 -5.74
N PRO A 60 1.68 -5.73 -5.15
CA PRO A 60 3.10 -5.41 -5.30
C PRO A 60 3.99 -6.27 -4.40
N PHE A 61 5.22 -6.48 -4.87
CA PHE A 61 6.35 -6.93 -4.06
C PHE A 61 7.59 -6.12 -4.41
N LEU A 62 8.47 -5.97 -3.42
CA LEU A 62 9.76 -5.31 -3.58
C LEU A 62 10.87 -6.35 -3.52
N LYS A 63 11.90 -6.20 -4.35
CA LYS A 63 13.15 -6.94 -4.25
C LYS A 63 14.29 -6.01 -3.85
N ASP A 64 15.05 -6.40 -2.83
CA ASP A 64 16.27 -5.75 -2.35
C ASP A 64 17.40 -6.80 -2.26
N GLY A 65 18.26 -6.84 -3.28
CA GLY A 65 19.21 -7.95 -3.45
C GLY A 65 18.48 -9.28 -3.63
N ASP A 66 18.75 -10.26 -2.77
CA ASP A 66 18.10 -11.57 -2.80
C ASP A 66 16.79 -11.62 -2.00
N LEU A 67 16.46 -10.56 -1.25
CA LEU A 67 15.27 -10.51 -0.41
C LEU A 67 14.04 -10.09 -1.23
N ILE A 68 12.97 -10.90 -1.17
CA ILE A 68 11.65 -10.58 -1.73
C ILE A 68 10.70 -10.24 -0.58
N ILE A 69 10.03 -9.08 -0.69
CA ILE A 69 9.14 -8.54 0.34
C ILE A 69 7.76 -8.32 -0.29
N PRO A 70 6.79 -9.22 -0.05
CA PRO A 70 5.42 -9.06 -0.53
C PRO A 70 4.59 -8.16 0.39
N HIS A 71 3.45 -7.68 -0.12
CA HIS A 71 2.44 -6.85 0.56
C HIS A 71 2.86 -5.41 0.86
N VAL A 72 1.99 -4.45 0.50
CA VAL A 72 2.22 -2.99 0.67
C VAL A 72 2.67 -2.63 2.09
N ALA A 73 1.91 -3.02 3.12
CA ALA A 73 2.23 -2.66 4.50
C ALA A 73 3.58 -3.25 4.95
N ASN A 74 3.88 -4.48 4.55
CA ASN A 74 5.13 -5.15 4.89
C ASN A 74 6.35 -4.53 4.16
N ILE A 75 6.18 -4.17 2.88
CA ILE A 75 7.20 -3.41 2.12
C ILE A 75 7.48 -2.06 2.80
N LEU A 76 6.43 -1.31 3.15
CA LEU A 76 6.59 -0.01 3.77
C LEU A 76 7.15 -0.10 5.20
N PHE A 77 6.79 -1.14 5.95
CA PHE A 77 7.39 -1.41 7.25
C PHE A 77 8.90 -1.68 7.15
N TYR A 78 9.33 -2.40 6.11
CA TYR A 78 10.74 -2.65 5.82
C TYR A 78 11.49 -1.38 5.36
N LEU A 79 10.89 -0.62 4.44
CA LEU A 79 11.51 0.57 3.86
C LEU A 79 11.53 1.75 4.83
N GLY A 80 10.50 1.90 5.67
CA GLY A 80 10.32 3.06 6.54
C GLY A 80 11.58 3.46 7.32
N PRO A 81 12.20 2.56 8.11
CA PRO A 81 13.44 2.86 8.82
C PRO A 81 14.63 3.17 7.90
N LYS A 82 14.74 2.52 6.73
CA LYS A 82 15.83 2.75 5.77
C LYS A 82 15.72 4.11 5.07
N LEU A 83 14.50 4.59 4.89
CA LEU A 83 14.17 5.81 4.17
C LEU A 83 13.94 7.02 5.10
N GLY A 84 14.04 6.85 6.42
CA GLY A 84 13.70 7.91 7.38
C GLY A 84 12.21 8.25 7.42
N LEU A 85 11.35 7.34 6.95
CA LEU A 85 9.89 7.47 6.89
C LEU A 85 9.18 6.64 7.98
N ALA A 86 9.89 6.31 9.06
CA ALA A 86 9.33 5.68 10.24
C ALA A 86 10.04 6.19 11.50
N PRO A 87 9.37 6.21 12.66
CA PRO A 87 10.00 6.54 13.93
C PRO A 87 11.18 5.63 14.25
N GLU A 88 12.17 6.14 15.00
CA GLU A 88 13.25 5.31 15.52
C GLU A 88 12.77 4.33 16.59
N ASP A 89 11.79 4.75 17.40
CA ASP A 89 11.16 3.93 18.43
C ASP A 89 10.43 2.72 17.84
N GLU A 90 10.81 1.53 18.29
CA GLU A 90 10.27 0.26 17.79
C GLU A 90 8.77 0.13 18.03
N GLY A 91 8.28 0.54 19.21
CA GLY A 91 6.85 0.49 19.53
C GLY A 91 6.03 1.38 18.59
N LEU A 92 6.52 2.57 18.29
CA LEU A 92 5.89 3.49 17.35
C LEU A 92 5.95 2.97 15.91
N ARG A 93 6.98 2.21 15.50
CA ARG A 93 7.00 1.57 14.17
C ARG A 93 5.84 0.59 13.99
N HIS A 94 5.51 -0.18 15.03
CA HIS A 94 4.35 -1.07 14.99
C HIS A 94 3.02 -0.31 14.95
N ALA A 95 2.93 0.84 15.63
CA ALA A 95 1.77 1.71 15.53
C ALA A 95 1.57 2.24 14.10
N VAL A 96 2.64 2.71 13.45
CA VAL A 96 2.59 3.14 12.03
C VAL A 96 2.20 1.99 11.11
N ASN A 97 2.75 0.79 11.34
CA ASN A 97 2.40 -0.38 10.53
C ASN A 97 0.93 -0.77 10.68
N GLY A 98 0.39 -0.73 11.90
CA GLY A 98 -1.03 -0.97 12.16
C GLY A 98 -1.95 0.02 11.42
N LEU A 99 -1.54 1.28 11.33
CA LEU A 99 -2.24 2.29 10.52
C LEU A 99 -2.20 1.95 9.03
N GLN A 100 -1.04 1.57 8.51
CA GLN A 100 -0.90 1.19 7.10
C GLN A 100 -1.70 -0.07 6.75
N LEU A 101 -1.77 -1.06 7.65
CA LEU A 101 -2.64 -2.23 7.51
C LEU A 101 -4.11 -1.81 7.46
N THR A 102 -4.53 -0.89 8.33
CA THR A 102 -5.89 -0.32 8.31
C THR A 102 -6.18 0.41 7.00
N ILE A 103 -5.19 1.10 6.43
CA ILE A 103 -5.32 1.74 5.10
C ILE A 103 -5.48 0.68 4.01
N THR A 104 -4.73 -0.42 4.05
CA THR A 104 -4.89 -1.50 3.07
C THR A 104 -6.26 -2.17 3.18
N ASP A 105 -6.81 -2.33 4.39
CA ASP A 105 -8.19 -2.81 4.59
C ASP A 105 -9.21 -1.83 3.99
N PHE A 106 -9.03 -0.53 4.22
CA PHE A 106 -9.89 0.51 3.66
C PHE A 106 -9.87 0.48 2.12
N VAL A 107 -8.69 0.40 1.51
CA VAL A 107 -8.53 0.36 0.04
C VAL A 107 -9.10 -0.93 -0.54
N ALA A 108 -8.97 -2.07 0.15
CA ALA A 108 -9.61 -3.31 -0.26
C ALA A 108 -11.15 -3.15 -0.28
N GLU A 109 -11.73 -2.55 0.77
CA GLU A 109 -13.17 -2.28 0.77
C GLU A 109 -13.60 -1.26 -0.31
N VAL A 110 -12.75 -0.27 -0.64
CA VAL A 110 -12.99 0.63 -1.79
C VAL A 110 -13.06 -0.16 -3.09
N HIS A 111 -12.11 -1.05 -3.33
CA HIS A 111 -12.10 -1.90 -4.53
C HIS A 111 -13.39 -2.74 -4.65
N ASP A 112 -13.82 -3.34 -3.54
CA ASP A 112 -15.03 -4.16 -3.49
C ASP A 112 -16.31 -3.36 -3.82
N THR A 113 -16.29 -2.03 -3.76
CA THR A 113 -17.45 -1.21 -4.14
C THR A 113 -17.81 -1.34 -5.61
N HIS A 114 -16.84 -1.66 -6.48
CA HIS A 114 -17.05 -1.86 -7.92
C HIS A 114 -16.83 -3.32 -8.37
N HIS A 115 -16.27 -4.20 -7.52
CA HIS A 115 -16.26 -5.66 -7.72
C HIS A 115 -16.80 -6.43 -6.51
N PRO A 116 -18.08 -6.26 -6.13
CA PRO A 116 -18.64 -6.85 -4.91
C PRO A 116 -18.93 -8.36 -4.97
N ILE A 117 -19.02 -8.96 -6.16
CA ILE A 117 -19.36 -10.39 -6.33
C ILE A 117 -18.11 -11.20 -6.64
N ASP A 118 -17.40 -10.80 -7.69
CA ASP A 118 -16.21 -11.48 -8.20
C ASP A 118 -15.27 -10.44 -8.81
N THR A 119 -14.00 -10.49 -8.41
CA THR A 119 -12.94 -9.61 -8.90
C THR A 119 -12.55 -9.91 -10.35
N SER A 120 -12.97 -11.06 -10.89
CA SER A 120 -12.74 -11.49 -12.27
C SER A 120 -13.85 -11.06 -13.23
N LEU A 121 -15.04 -10.72 -12.72
CA LEU A 121 -16.15 -10.24 -13.54
C LEU A 121 -15.98 -8.76 -13.88
N TYR A 122 -16.41 -8.39 -15.07
CA TYR A 122 -16.50 -6.98 -15.46
C TYR A 122 -17.45 -6.23 -14.54
N TYR A 123 -17.20 -4.93 -14.34
CA TYR A 123 -18.05 -4.07 -13.51
C TYR A 123 -19.49 -4.04 -14.04
N GLU A 124 -19.65 -4.03 -15.37
CA GLU A 124 -20.93 -3.98 -16.07
C GLU A 124 -21.85 -5.15 -15.67
N ASP A 125 -21.28 -6.31 -15.38
CA ASP A 125 -22.01 -7.54 -15.03
C ASP A 125 -22.43 -7.62 -13.55
N GLN A 126 -21.94 -6.70 -12.71
CA GLN A 126 -22.23 -6.64 -11.26
C GLN A 126 -22.62 -5.23 -10.80
N LYS A 127 -23.10 -4.39 -11.74
CA LYS A 127 -23.41 -2.98 -11.51
C LYS A 127 -24.54 -2.73 -10.49
N PRO A 128 -25.65 -3.50 -10.47
CA PRO A 128 -26.68 -3.34 -9.42
C PRO A 128 -26.13 -3.57 -8.00
N GLU A 129 -25.34 -4.62 -7.82
CA GLU A 129 -24.71 -5.00 -6.56
C GLU A 129 -23.64 -3.97 -6.17
N ALA A 130 -22.88 -3.47 -7.14
CA ALA A 130 -21.87 -2.43 -6.92
C ALA A 130 -22.52 -1.14 -6.37
N LYS A 131 -23.68 -0.75 -6.91
CA LYS A 131 -24.45 0.38 -6.36
C LYS A 131 -24.89 0.14 -4.93
N ALA A 132 -25.41 -1.05 -4.62
CA ALA A 132 -25.83 -1.39 -3.26
C ALA A 132 -24.66 -1.41 -2.26
N ARG A 133 -23.53 -2.03 -2.64
CA ARG A 133 -22.28 -2.06 -1.86
C ARG A 133 -21.74 -0.65 -1.64
N SER A 134 -21.68 0.17 -2.68
CA SER A 134 -21.22 1.56 -2.61
C SER A 134 -22.06 2.40 -1.65
N ALA A 135 -23.39 2.27 -1.68
CA ALA A 135 -24.28 2.99 -0.77
C ALA A 135 -24.04 2.61 0.70
N ALA A 136 -23.80 1.32 0.99
CA ALA A 136 -23.44 0.86 2.33
C ALA A 136 -22.04 1.33 2.75
N PHE A 137 -21.07 1.28 1.83
CA PHE A 137 -19.69 1.73 2.08
C PHE A 137 -19.64 3.23 2.44
N ILE A 138 -20.34 4.08 1.67
CA ILE A 138 -20.43 5.52 1.93
C ILE A 138 -21.07 5.81 3.28
N ARG A 139 -22.17 5.12 3.61
CA ARG A 139 -22.92 5.38 4.84
C ARG A 139 -22.19 4.88 6.10
N GLU A 140 -21.56 3.71 6.03
CA GLU A 140 -21.08 3.00 7.23
C GLU A 140 -19.56 2.95 7.34
N ARG A 141 -18.86 2.76 6.21
CA ARG A 141 -17.43 2.41 6.22
C ARG A 141 -16.54 3.64 6.14
N ILE A 142 -16.84 4.59 5.23
CA ILE A 142 -16.10 5.85 5.13
C ILE A 142 -16.06 6.60 6.48
N PRO A 143 -17.19 6.84 7.18
CA PRO A 143 -17.15 7.54 8.47
C PRO A 143 -16.36 6.79 9.53
N LYS A 144 -16.40 5.46 9.52
CA LYS A 144 -15.67 4.62 10.49
C LYS A 144 -14.15 4.72 10.28
N PHE A 145 -13.67 4.54 9.06
CA PHE A 145 -12.24 4.63 8.75
C PHE A 145 -11.70 6.05 8.94
N LEU A 146 -12.35 7.05 8.33
CA LEU A 146 -11.89 8.44 8.45
C LEU A 146 -12.01 8.98 9.88
N GLY A 147 -13.07 8.62 10.60
CA GLY A 147 -13.23 8.96 12.01
C GLY A 147 -12.15 8.31 12.89
N TYR A 148 -11.73 7.08 12.57
CA TYR A 148 -10.61 6.42 13.25
C TYR A 148 -9.29 7.19 13.03
N PHE A 149 -8.93 7.50 11.79
CA PHE A 149 -7.70 8.23 11.49
C PHE A 149 -7.68 9.64 12.09
N GLU A 150 -8.81 10.37 12.03
CA GLU A 150 -8.96 11.67 12.67
C GLU A 150 -8.77 11.60 14.19
N ARG A 151 -9.31 10.55 14.82
CA ARG A 151 -9.12 10.32 16.26
C ARG A 151 -7.65 10.08 16.59
N VAL A 152 -6.97 9.22 15.84
CA VAL A 152 -5.53 8.95 16.04
C VAL A 152 -4.72 10.23 15.89
N LEU A 153 -4.96 11.00 14.82
CA LEU A 153 -4.29 12.27 14.57
C LEU A 153 -4.50 13.28 15.71
N ARG A 154 -5.73 13.40 16.23
CA ARG A 154 -6.04 14.30 17.35
C ARG A 154 -5.40 13.90 18.67
N GLN A 155 -5.19 12.61 18.87
CA GLN A 155 -4.66 12.01 20.10
C GLN A 155 -3.13 11.85 20.07
N ASN A 156 -2.46 12.19 18.97
CA ASN A 156 -1.00 12.15 18.91
C ASN A 156 -0.39 13.11 19.96
N PRO A 157 0.40 12.60 20.93
CA PRO A 157 0.99 13.42 22.00
C PRO A 157 1.99 14.46 21.50
N LYS A 158 2.48 14.33 20.26
CA LYS A 158 3.40 15.28 19.61
C LYS A 158 2.68 16.37 18.79
N GLY A 159 1.35 16.40 18.85
CA GLY A 159 0.52 17.35 18.12
C GLY A 159 -0.08 16.78 16.85
N ARG A 160 -0.92 17.58 16.16
CA ARG A 160 -1.81 17.10 15.09
C ARG A 160 -1.25 17.27 13.67
N ASN A 161 0.03 17.56 13.54
CA ASN A 161 0.67 17.77 12.22
C ASN A 161 1.04 16.44 11.54
N HIS A 162 1.20 15.38 12.33
CA HIS A 162 1.60 14.04 11.88
C HIS A 162 0.72 13.00 12.59
N ILE A 163 0.44 11.87 11.95
CA ILE A 163 -0.43 10.85 12.56
C ILE A 163 0.26 10.09 13.71
N VAL A 164 1.58 9.91 13.64
CA VAL A 164 2.40 9.31 14.70
C VAL A 164 3.69 10.12 14.82
N GLY A 165 4.08 10.43 16.07
CA GLY A 165 5.32 11.18 16.32
C GLY A 165 5.26 12.63 15.82
N ASP A 166 6.42 13.21 15.58
CA ASP A 166 6.61 14.61 15.16
C ASP A 166 7.18 14.76 13.74
N ALA A 167 7.21 13.67 12.97
CA ALA A 167 7.75 13.64 11.62
C ALA A 167 6.83 12.90 10.64
N LEU A 168 7.11 13.07 9.34
CA LEU A 168 6.43 12.33 8.28
C LEU A 168 6.72 10.83 8.39
N THR A 169 5.71 10.01 8.10
CA THR A 169 5.86 8.55 8.03
C THR A 169 5.21 8.03 6.76
N TYR A 170 5.56 6.80 6.36
CA TYR A 170 5.00 6.18 5.14
C TYR A 170 3.48 5.98 5.19
N ALA A 171 2.86 5.94 6.39
CA ALA A 171 1.45 5.60 6.52
C ALA A 171 0.51 6.72 6.05
N ILE A 172 0.90 7.99 6.19
CA ILE A 172 0.07 9.13 5.79
C ILE A 172 0.99 10.30 5.39
N SER A 173 0.93 10.71 4.12
CA SER A 173 1.49 12.00 3.69
C SER A 173 0.67 13.14 4.29
N ARG A 174 1.34 14.23 4.70
CA ARG A 174 0.78 15.45 5.31
C ARG A 174 -0.73 15.60 5.12
N SER A 175 -1.48 15.70 6.22
CA SER A 175 -2.87 16.15 6.22
C SER A 175 -2.99 17.33 5.26
N PHE A 176 -3.87 17.20 4.26
CA PHE A 176 -4.14 18.25 3.28
C PHE A 176 -4.23 19.60 3.99
N ARG A 177 -3.29 20.50 3.68
CA ARG A 177 -3.43 21.93 3.95
C ARG A 177 -4.19 22.55 2.79
#